data_AF-A0A965C7A3-F1
#
_entry.id   AF-A0A965C7A3-F1
#
_cell.length_a   1.000
_cell.length_b   1.000
_cell.length_c   1.000
_cell.angle_alpha   90.00
_cell.angle_beta   90.00
_cell.angle_gamma   90.00
#
_symmetry.space_group_name_H-M   'P 1'
#
loop_
_entity.id
_entity.type
_entity.pdbx_description
1 polymer ?
#
loop_
_entity_poly.entity_id
_entity_poly.type
_entity_poly.pdbx_seq_one_letter_code
_entity_poly.pdbx_strand_id
1 'polypeptide(L)'
;MAAGSTYTPIATTTLGSAASSYTFSSIPGTYTDLVLVVYTKNSVQLDSLGLQFNSDTGSNYSNTGLSGNGSSASSYRQTNQSEMNIGLISTNDAINIIQIMNYSNSTTYKTAISRANVPAELVRAVVGLWRSTSAITSIKVKDGSGNNMSIGTTMTLYGIQAA
;
A
#
# COMPACT_ATOMS: atom_id res chain seq x y z
N MET A 1 19.79 23.70 15.01
CA MET A 1 18.52 22.95 14.84
C MET A 1 18.87 21.61 14.24
N ALA A 2 18.74 20.50 14.96
CA ALA A 2 18.90 19.19 14.34
C ALA A 2 17.80 19.04 13.28
N ALA A 3 18.16 18.68 12.05
CA ALA A 3 17.18 18.30 11.04
C ALA A 3 16.39 17.12 11.63
N GLY A 4 15.14 17.34 12.01
CA GLY A 4 14.27 16.28 12.52
C GLY A 4 14.20 15.15 11.50
N SER A 5 14.10 13.91 11.96
CA SER A 5 13.97 12.77 11.05
C SER A 5 12.76 12.99 10.13
N THR A 6 13.00 13.12 8.82
CA THR A 6 11.92 13.33 7.84
C THR A 6 10.96 12.13 7.79
N TYR A 7 11.43 10.94 8.15
CA TYR A 7 10.64 9.72 8.32
C TYR A 7 10.75 9.20 9.75
N THR A 8 9.61 9.09 10.43
CA THR A 8 9.54 8.52 11.79
C THR A 8 8.82 7.18 11.72
N PRO A 9 9.45 6.05 12.12
CA PRO A 9 8.77 4.75 12.15
C PRO A 9 7.55 4.80 13.09
N ILE A 10 6.39 4.37 12.58
CA ILE A 10 5.16 4.21 13.37
C ILE A 10 5.05 2.76 13.84
N ALA A 11 5.26 1.81 12.93
CA ALA A 11 5.19 0.38 13.25
C ALA A 11 5.93 -0.46 12.20
N THR A 12 6.49 -1.58 12.65
CA THR A 12 7.08 -2.63 11.79
C THR A 12 6.48 -3.97 12.18
N THR A 13 6.23 -4.84 11.20
CA THR A 13 5.85 -6.22 11.43
C THR A 13 6.54 -7.15 10.44
N THR A 14 6.88 -8.34 10.93
CA THR A 14 7.25 -9.50 10.13
C THR A 14 6.23 -10.60 10.38
N LEU A 15 5.64 -11.17 9.33
CA LEU A 15 4.69 -12.27 9.50
C LEU A 15 5.41 -13.51 10.03
N GLY A 16 5.01 -13.98 11.22
CA GLY A 16 5.50 -15.24 11.81
C GLY A 16 4.80 -16.49 11.28
N SER A 17 3.68 -16.31 10.56
CA SER A 17 2.94 -17.35 9.85
C SER A 17 2.32 -16.77 8.60
N ALA A 18 2.02 -17.63 7.62
CA ALA A 18 1.33 -17.18 6.41
C ALA A 18 -0.06 -16.61 6.76
N ALA A 19 -0.43 -15.47 6.16
CA ALA A 19 -1.69 -14.78 6.43
C ALA A 19 -2.16 -14.00 5.20
N SER A 20 -3.47 -13.92 4.98
CA SER A 20 -4.03 -13.19 3.82
C SER A 20 -4.03 -11.68 3.98
N SER A 21 -3.86 -11.17 5.21
CA SER A 21 -3.79 -9.74 5.48
C SER A 21 -3.06 -9.41 6.79
N TYR A 22 -2.63 -8.17 6.92
CA TYR A 22 -2.18 -7.55 8.17
C TYR A 22 -2.76 -6.15 8.28
N THR A 23 -3.13 -5.71 9.49
CA THR A 23 -3.73 -4.38 9.70
C THR A 23 -2.89 -3.56 10.67
N PHE A 24 -2.40 -2.42 10.19
CA PHE A 24 -1.95 -1.34 11.06
C PHE A 24 -3.19 -0.63 11.62
N SER A 25 -3.31 -0.56 12.94
CA SER A 25 -4.39 0.16 13.64
C SER A 25 -3.82 1.28 14.48
N SER A 26 -4.70 2.16 14.99
CA SER A 26 -4.33 3.26 15.88
C SER A 26 -3.24 4.17 15.31
N ILE A 27 -3.27 4.42 14.00
CA ILE A 27 -2.31 5.28 13.32
C ILE A 27 -2.47 6.71 13.87
N PRO A 28 -1.43 7.31 14.48
CA PRO A 28 -1.51 8.66 15.02
C PRO A 28 -1.85 9.67 13.93
N GLY A 29 -2.61 10.72 14.23
CA GLY A 29 -2.94 11.80 13.29
C GLY A 29 -1.94 12.98 13.25
N THR A 30 -0.70 12.75 13.70
CA THR A 30 0.29 13.82 13.95
C THR A 30 1.25 14.09 12.79
N TYR A 31 1.16 13.33 11.70
CA TYR A 31 2.03 13.46 10.53
C TYR A 31 1.30 14.17 9.38
N THR A 32 2.04 14.66 8.39
CA THR A 32 1.45 15.21 7.17
C THR A 32 1.04 14.08 6.23
N ASP A 33 1.97 13.16 5.98
CA ASP A 33 1.84 12.05 5.04
C ASP A 33 2.36 10.75 5.67
N LEU A 34 2.03 9.62 5.05
CA LEU A 34 2.57 8.31 5.45
C LEU A 34 3.37 7.69 4.31
N VAL A 35 4.36 6.87 4.67
CA VAL A 35 5.04 5.95 3.74
C VAL A 35 4.96 4.54 4.28
N LEU A 36 4.43 3.65 3.46
CA LEU A 36 4.35 2.22 3.73
C LEU A 36 5.33 1.50 2.80
N VAL A 37 6.29 0.79 3.39
CA VAL A 37 7.23 -0.08 2.68
C VAL A 37 6.87 -1.52 2.98
N VAL A 38 6.63 -2.31 1.94
CA VAL A 38 6.11 -3.69 2.03
C VAL A 38 6.99 -4.59 1.18
N TYR A 39 7.64 -5.57 1.81
CA TYR A 39 8.31 -6.68 1.14
C TYR A 39 7.41 -7.90 1.24
N THR A 40 6.87 -8.34 0.11
CA THR A 40 5.83 -9.37 0.04
C THR A 40 6.21 -10.50 -0.87
N LYS A 41 5.66 -11.68 -0.56
CA LYS A 41 5.72 -12.88 -1.38
C LYS A 41 4.46 -13.71 -1.09
N ASN A 42 3.85 -14.30 -2.11
CA ASN A 42 2.85 -15.35 -1.95
C ASN A 42 3.40 -16.66 -2.53
N SER A 43 2.60 -17.73 -2.52
CA SER A 43 3.00 -19.05 -3.04
C SER A 43 2.20 -19.47 -4.27
N VAL A 44 1.53 -18.53 -4.94
CA VAL A 44 0.53 -18.86 -5.98
C VAL A 44 0.90 -18.23 -7.31
N GLN A 45 0.82 -16.91 -7.42
CA GLN A 45 0.98 -16.20 -8.69
C GLN A 45 1.26 -14.72 -8.49
N LEU A 46 1.68 -14.06 -9.57
CA LEU A 46 1.68 -12.61 -9.66
C LEU A 46 0.26 -12.07 -9.49
N ASP A 47 0.09 -11.19 -8.53
CA ASP A 47 -1.17 -10.54 -8.22
C ASP A 47 -0.94 -9.11 -7.70
N SER A 48 -2.02 -8.40 -7.42
CA SER A 48 -2.00 -7.06 -6.85
C SER A 48 -1.92 -7.12 -5.33
N LEU A 49 -1.14 -6.21 -4.75
CA LEU A 49 -1.21 -5.90 -3.33
C LEU A 49 -2.30 -4.84 -3.12
N GLY A 50 -3.29 -5.17 -2.30
CA GLY A 50 -4.43 -4.31 -1.97
C GLY A 50 -4.23 -3.57 -0.65
N LEU A 51 -4.68 -2.31 -0.60
CA LEU A 51 -4.87 -1.55 0.63
C LEU A 51 -6.35 -1.27 0.89
N GLN A 52 -6.77 -1.41 2.13
CA GLN A 52 -8.08 -0.98 2.61
C GLN A 52 -7.91 -0.05 3.82
N PHE A 53 -8.53 1.12 3.77
CA PHE A 53 -8.46 2.13 4.81
C PHE A 53 -9.69 2.07 5.71
N ASN A 54 -9.50 2.19 7.02
CA ASN A 54 -10.58 2.29 8.02
C ASN A 54 -11.64 1.19 7.92
N SER A 55 -11.25 -0.01 7.47
CA SER A 55 -12.17 -1.13 7.18
C SER A 55 -13.29 -0.79 6.18
N ASP A 56 -13.14 0.25 5.36
CA ASP A 56 -14.13 0.62 4.34
C ASP A 56 -14.11 -0.43 3.21
N THR A 57 -15.16 -1.25 3.16
CA THR A 57 -15.42 -2.25 2.11
C THR A 57 -16.38 -1.73 1.04
N GLY A 58 -16.84 -0.49 1.15
CA GLY A 58 -17.69 0.13 0.15
C GLY A 58 -16.95 0.36 -1.17
N SER A 59 -17.71 0.52 -2.25
CA SER A 59 -17.17 0.85 -3.57
C SER A 59 -16.67 2.30 -3.62
N ASN A 60 -15.58 2.60 -2.91
CA ASN A 60 -15.01 3.94 -2.71
C ASN A 60 -13.57 4.09 -3.22
N TYR A 61 -13.04 3.04 -3.84
CA TYR A 61 -11.66 3.01 -4.30
C TYR A 61 -11.58 3.02 -5.83
N SER A 62 -10.50 3.60 -6.32
CA SER A 62 -10.11 3.52 -7.73
C SER A 62 -8.60 3.56 -7.83
N ASN A 63 -8.06 3.00 -8.92
CA ASN A 63 -6.64 3.08 -9.22
C ASN A 63 -6.42 3.21 -10.72
N THR A 64 -5.32 3.85 -11.09
CA THR A 64 -4.79 3.92 -12.45
C THR A 64 -3.32 3.56 -12.38
N GLY A 65 -2.89 2.61 -13.21
CA GLY A 65 -1.53 2.11 -13.17
C GLY A 65 -0.89 1.98 -14.54
N LEU A 66 0.43 2.09 -14.55
CA LEU A 66 1.31 1.76 -15.65
C LEU A 66 2.20 0.59 -15.22
N SER A 67 2.40 -0.39 -16.10
CA SER A 67 3.26 -1.55 -15.83
C SER A 67 4.18 -1.83 -16.99
N GLY A 68 5.31 -2.49 -16.70
CA GLY A 68 6.25 -2.98 -17.71
C GLY A 68 6.87 -4.30 -17.30
N ASN A 69 7.02 -5.22 -18.24
CA ASN A 69 7.60 -6.56 -18.02
C ASN A 69 8.97 -6.74 -18.70
N GLY A 70 9.59 -5.65 -19.14
CA GLY A 70 10.86 -5.66 -19.89
C GLY A 70 10.70 -5.78 -21.41
N SER A 71 9.55 -6.25 -21.91
CA SER A 71 9.28 -6.37 -23.36
C SER A 71 8.15 -5.46 -23.84
N SER A 72 7.16 -5.19 -22.98
CA SER A 72 5.99 -4.40 -23.32
C SER A 72 5.59 -3.49 -22.16
N ALA A 73 5.00 -2.35 -22.50
CA ALA A 73 4.35 -1.46 -21.56
C ALA A 73 2.83 -1.68 -21.61
N SER A 74 2.18 -1.58 -20.46
CA SER A 74 0.72 -1.66 -20.34
C SER A 74 0.18 -0.63 -19.36
N SER A 75 -1.10 -0.32 -19.49
CA SER A 75 -1.82 0.58 -18.59
C SER A 75 -3.18 0.01 -18.24
N TYR A 76 -3.69 0.33 -17.06
CA TYR A 76 -5.02 -0.08 -16.63
C TYR A 76 -5.67 0.96 -15.73
N ARG A 77 -7.00 0.87 -15.59
CA ARG A 77 -7.78 1.66 -14.64
C ARG A 77 -8.89 0.82 -14.05
N GLN A 78 -9.05 0.86 -12.74
CA GLN A 78 -10.16 0.26 -12.02
C GLN A 78 -10.91 1.33 -11.22
N THR A 79 -12.24 1.27 -11.22
CA THR A 79 -13.10 2.19 -10.47
C THR A 79 -14.09 1.42 -9.62
N ASN A 80 -14.65 2.09 -8.60
CA ASN A 80 -15.70 1.56 -7.73
C ASN A 80 -15.34 0.22 -7.06
N GLN A 81 -14.06 0.08 -6.70
CA GLN A 81 -13.51 -1.09 -6.00
C GLN A 81 -13.75 -0.96 -4.49
N SER A 82 -13.72 -2.09 -3.78
CA SER A 82 -13.78 -2.19 -2.31
C SER A 82 -12.41 -2.12 -1.62
N GLU A 83 -11.36 -2.00 -2.41
CA GLU A 83 -9.97 -1.82 -1.97
C GLU A 83 -9.13 -1.15 -3.07
N MET A 84 -7.95 -0.68 -2.69
CA MET A 84 -6.98 -0.03 -3.56
C MET A 84 -5.90 -1.01 -3.98
N ASN A 85 -6.02 -1.61 -5.18
CA ASN A 85 -4.93 -2.36 -5.81
C ASN A 85 -3.79 -1.41 -6.20
N ILE A 86 -2.76 -1.36 -5.37
CA ILE A 86 -1.71 -0.33 -5.46
C ILE A 86 -0.30 -0.92 -5.44
N GLY A 87 -0.13 -2.21 -5.18
CA GLY A 87 1.18 -2.85 -5.29
C GLY A 87 1.14 -4.14 -6.08
N LEU A 88 2.22 -4.90 -5.95
CA LEU A 88 2.43 -6.22 -6.50
C LEU A 88 2.78 -7.20 -5.38
N ILE A 89 2.38 -8.45 -5.60
CA ILE A 89 2.81 -9.60 -4.83
C ILE A 89 2.97 -10.76 -5.80
N SER A 90 3.96 -11.63 -5.60
CA SER A 90 4.22 -12.77 -6.48
C SER A 90 4.89 -13.90 -5.72
N THR A 91 5.22 -14.99 -6.41
CA THR A 91 6.07 -16.07 -5.91
C THR A 91 7.54 -15.64 -5.79
N ASN A 92 7.95 -14.61 -6.54
CA ASN A 92 9.20 -13.87 -6.34
C ASN A 92 9.02 -12.73 -5.34
N ASP A 93 10.13 -12.28 -4.74
CA ASP A 93 10.11 -11.19 -3.77
C ASP A 93 9.67 -9.89 -4.44
N ALA A 94 8.58 -9.31 -3.94
CA ALA A 94 8.05 -8.02 -4.38
C ALA A 94 8.39 -6.96 -3.34
N ILE A 95 8.88 -5.80 -3.78
CA ILE A 95 8.99 -4.60 -2.94
C ILE A 95 7.98 -3.57 -3.43
N ASN A 96 7.27 -2.97 -2.48
CA ASN A 96 6.27 -1.95 -2.70
C ASN A 96 6.57 -0.76 -1.79
N ILE A 97 6.71 0.43 -2.38
CA ILE A 97 6.84 1.69 -1.66
C ILE A 97 5.60 2.52 -1.98
N ILE A 98 4.79 2.79 -0.97
CA ILE A 98 3.48 3.43 -1.11
C ILE A 98 3.47 4.69 -0.26
N GLN A 99 3.25 5.84 -0.89
CA GLN A 99 3.11 7.14 -0.24
C GLN A 99 1.62 7.46 -0.13
N ILE A 100 1.14 7.82 1.05
CA ILE A 100 -0.28 8.13 1.31
C ILE A 100 -0.37 9.60 1.73
N MET A 101 -1.00 10.40 0.88
CA MET A 101 -1.00 11.85 0.99
C MET A 101 -2.14 12.36 1.86
N ASN A 102 -1.88 13.35 2.70
CA ASN A 102 -2.87 14.06 3.52
C ASN A 102 -3.79 13.10 4.30
N TYR A 103 -3.22 12.03 4.87
CA TYR A 103 -3.98 10.92 5.44
C TYR A 103 -4.89 11.36 6.60
N SER A 104 -4.48 12.36 7.39
CA SER A 104 -5.20 12.86 8.57
C SER A 104 -6.15 14.02 8.27
N ASN A 105 -6.04 14.65 7.10
CA ASN A 105 -6.90 15.77 6.69
C ASN A 105 -8.38 15.32 6.65
N SER A 106 -9.35 16.17 6.99
CA SER A 106 -10.78 15.80 7.02
C SER A 106 -11.62 16.40 5.88
N THR A 107 -10.99 17.11 4.95
CA THR A 107 -11.65 17.89 3.88
C THR A 107 -11.32 17.40 2.47
N THR A 108 -10.26 16.60 2.30
CA THR A 108 -9.83 16.10 0.99
C THR A 108 -9.95 14.57 0.89
N TYR A 109 -10.29 14.07 -0.29
CA TYR A 109 -10.13 12.65 -0.60
C TYR A 109 -8.66 12.21 -0.48
N LYS A 110 -8.45 10.92 -0.23
CA LYS A 110 -7.11 10.37 0.02
C LYS A 110 -6.53 9.79 -1.25
N THR A 111 -5.32 10.23 -1.56
CA THR A 111 -4.54 9.73 -2.68
C THR A 111 -3.36 8.96 -2.15
N ALA A 112 -3.07 7.83 -2.78
CA ALA A 112 -1.82 7.12 -2.56
C ALA A 112 -1.11 6.93 -3.90
N ILE A 113 0.22 6.98 -3.88
CA ILE A 113 1.08 6.77 -5.05
C ILE A 113 2.06 5.68 -4.69
N SER A 114 2.29 4.75 -5.61
CA SER A 114 3.20 3.65 -5.37
C SER A 114 4.15 3.35 -6.52
N ARG A 115 5.26 2.72 -6.12
CA ARG A 115 6.16 1.99 -7.00
C ARG A 115 6.28 0.58 -6.47
N ALA A 116 6.10 -0.39 -7.35
CA ALA A 116 6.25 -1.80 -7.07
C ALA A 116 7.21 -2.43 -8.08
N ASN A 117 8.04 -3.37 -7.63
CA ASN A 117 8.85 -4.17 -8.51
C ASN A 117 8.92 -5.62 -8.02
N VAL A 118 8.76 -6.53 -8.98
CA VAL A 118 9.01 -7.96 -8.85
C VAL A 118 10.12 -8.29 -9.85
N PRO A 119 11.30 -8.75 -9.39
CA PRO A 119 12.42 -9.09 -10.26
C PRO A 119 11.99 -10.07 -11.36
N ALA A 120 12.46 -9.83 -12.59
CA ALA A 120 12.19 -10.64 -13.78
C ALA A 120 10.70 -10.81 -14.18
N GLU A 121 9.76 -10.11 -13.53
CA GLU A 121 8.33 -10.21 -13.84
C GLU A 121 7.72 -8.87 -14.24
N LEU A 122 7.66 -7.92 -13.32
CA LEU A 122 6.88 -6.70 -13.52
C LEU A 122 7.37 -5.55 -12.65
N VAL A 123 7.46 -4.36 -13.25
CA VAL A 123 7.49 -3.09 -12.53
C VAL A 123 6.16 -2.38 -12.71
N ARG A 124 5.71 -1.67 -11.67
CA ARG A 124 4.42 -0.97 -11.70
C ARG A 124 4.50 0.37 -10.96
N ALA A 125 3.87 1.37 -11.54
CA ALA A 125 3.58 2.65 -10.90
C ALA A 125 2.07 2.85 -10.86
N VAL A 126 1.51 3.13 -9.69
CA VAL A 126 0.05 3.27 -9.51
C VAL A 126 -0.26 4.55 -8.75
N VAL A 127 -1.34 5.21 -9.16
CA VAL A 127 -2.04 6.17 -8.31
C VAL A 127 -3.38 5.56 -7.91
N GLY A 128 -3.67 5.61 -6.61
CA GLY A 128 -4.92 5.18 -6.04
C GLY A 128 -5.65 6.33 -5.36
N LEU A 129 -6.97 6.30 -5.44
CA LEU A 129 -7.87 7.27 -4.80
C LEU A 129 -8.87 6.53 -3.93
N TRP A 130 -8.94 6.92 -2.66
CA TRP A 130 -10.03 6.58 -1.75
C TRP A 130 -10.93 7.81 -1.57
N ARG A 131 -12.16 7.71 -2.06
CA ARG A 131 -13.15 8.80 -2.11
C ARG A 131 -13.85 9.01 -0.77
N SER A 132 -13.05 9.16 0.27
CA SER A 132 -13.49 9.49 1.63
C SER A 132 -12.63 10.62 2.15
N THR A 133 -13.25 11.57 2.84
CA THR A 133 -12.51 12.65 3.52
C THR A 133 -12.08 12.26 4.92
N SER A 134 -12.51 11.11 5.44
CA SER A 134 -12.14 10.65 6.79
C SER A 134 -10.62 10.51 6.95
N ALA A 135 -10.11 10.88 8.12
CA ALA A 135 -8.74 10.61 8.50
C ALA A 135 -8.47 9.10 8.50
N ILE A 136 -7.35 8.66 7.93
CA ILE A 136 -6.93 7.25 7.92
C ILE A 136 -6.34 6.90 9.29
N THR A 137 -7.04 6.05 10.05
CA THR A 137 -6.62 5.57 11.38
C THR A 137 -6.26 4.08 11.36
N SER A 138 -6.63 3.37 10.29
CA SER A 138 -6.15 2.01 10.02
C SER A 138 -5.88 1.75 8.54
N ILE A 139 -4.87 0.91 8.28
CA ILE A 139 -4.49 0.45 6.95
C ILE A 139 -4.37 -1.07 7.00
N LYS A 140 -5.23 -1.76 6.25
CA LYS A 140 -5.13 -3.19 6.00
C LYS A 140 -4.37 -3.42 4.70
N VAL A 141 -3.27 -4.17 4.79
CA VAL A 141 -2.48 -4.68 3.67
C VAL A 141 -2.91 -6.11 3.40
N LYS A 142 -3.22 -6.44 2.15
CA LYS A 142 -3.72 -7.77 1.78
C LYS A 142 -3.34 -8.18 0.35
N ASP A 143 -3.35 -9.47 0.11
CA ASP A 143 -3.33 -10.03 -1.26
C ASP A 143 -4.68 -9.74 -1.93
N GLY A 144 -4.65 -9.26 -3.18
CA GLY A 144 -5.85 -8.83 -3.92
C GLY A 144 -6.83 -9.95 -4.20
N SER A 145 -6.33 -11.17 -4.46
CA SER A 145 -7.15 -12.37 -4.63
C SER A 145 -7.46 -13.11 -3.33
N GLY A 146 -6.95 -12.62 -2.18
CA GLY A 146 -7.16 -13.23 -0.87
C GLY A 146 -6.27 -14.45 -0.58
N ASN A 147 -5.19 -14.65 -1.35
CA ASN A 147 -4.18 -15.66 -1.03
C ASN A 147 -3.41 -15.28 0.24
N ASN A 148 -2.66 -16.24 0.78
CA ASN A 148 -1.77 -15.94 1.90
C ASN A 148 -0.47 -15.28 1.44
N MET A 149 -0.14 -14.16 2.06
CA MET A 149 1.22 -13.65 2.11
C MET A 149 2.07 -14.63 2.93
N SER A 150 3.28 -14.89 2.46
CA SER A 150 4.21 -15.86 3.02
C SER A 150 4.79 -15.37 4.35
N ILE A 151 5.21 -16.32 5.18
CA ILE A 151 6.06 -16.07 6.35
C ILE A 151 7.28 -15.24 5.94
N GLY A 152 7.70 -14.31 6.81
CA GLY A 152 8.83 -13.41 6.54
C GLY A 152 8.47 -12.17 5.72
N THR A 153 7.23 -12.04 5.24
CA THR A 153 6.73 -10.76 4.70
C THR A 153 6.94 -9.66 5.72
N THR A 154 7.60 -8.57 5.34
CA THR A 154 7.87 -7.42 6.22
C THR A 154 7.12 -6.18 5.76
N MET A 155 6.58 -5.45 6.73
CA MET A 155 5.76 -4.27 6.50
C MET A 155 6.18 -3.20 7.50
N THR A 156 6.59 -2.04 7.01
CA THR A 156 6.93 -0.90 7.87
C THR A 156 6.17 0.34 7.44
N LEU A 157 5.48 0.95 8.40
CA LEU A 157 4.78 2.20 8.25
C LEU A 157 5.59 3.33 8.89
N TYR A 158 5.82 4.40 8.14
CA TYR A 158 6.50 5.61 8.56
C TYR A 158 5.54 6.81 8.45
N GLY A 159 5.67 7.76 9.36
CA GLY A 159 5.06 9.09 9.25
C GLY A 159 6.08 10.11 8.73
N ILE A 160 5.62 11.02 7.88
CA ILE A 160 6.40 12.18 7.43
C ILE A 160 6.08 13.36 8.34
N GLN A 161 7.10 13.86 9.05
CA GLN A 161 6.96 14.98 9.98
C GLN A 161 6.45 16.23 9.24
N ALA A 162 5.44 16.89 9.80
CA ALA A 162 5.04 18.21 9.32
C ALA A 162 6.19 19.21 9.48
N ALA A 163 6.32 20.12 8.50
CA ALA A 163 7.29 21.22 8.52
C ALA A 163 6.97 22.24 9.61
#